data_AF-A0A6N2SN73-F1
#
_entry.id   AF-A0A6N2SN73-F1
#
_cell.length_a   1.000
_cell.length_b   1.000
_cell.length_c   1.000
_cell.angle_alpha   90.00
_cell.angle_beta   90.00
_cell.angle_gamma   90.00
#
_symmetry.space_group_name_H-M   'P 1'
#
loop_
_entity.id
_entity.type
_entity.pdbx_description
1 polymer ?
#
loop_
_entity_poly.entity_id
_entity_poly.type
_entity_poly.pdbx_seq_one_letter_code
_entity_poly.pdbx_strand_id
1 'polypeptide(L)'
;MILLPFLKKGAILLALCGMLGGGVLSAQETGSVPITEAGLKALDSNVFTNDFMLALKPNVTRDRIAKIKDPFVRGLARQMAEKKYDRKARAITAEPYEPVKDLADRLRTSQYSKFENPTGIFFEEGEDVLLVMEDPKGEKLNLVIHNFGRDGGRSSYPLKAGINIIKAKNKGLGYIEYFTPNYKKAPKVRLSIPSGKVNGVFVGGVSKNSDWKKMLENSPTEVVDIVGSRVHLVYPVEELKKFCPDKGEELIALYDKIIGMEQQIMGLYKYKMLPKNRMFGRVIWNGFMHADGTGAAFHNGTMGEVGNPDKIPGSAWGIAHEFGHVNQVRPAMKWVSTGEVTNNIYSAYVNYMLNPSSMRLEHERINGGDGNMIGGRFNAYLNNGILKGENWLIQAGPDKRSGGDNRPMVHDHFVKLAPLWQLELYFKVAGKGNPDFYPDIFYKAIKMDTKGKRDGELQLAFMKNACDVSKQDLTDFFQKTGMLKPIDQELDDYTCARMTITESDCKNLIAYARKYKKPESPVIYYLSVNSVEAYKNRLPVRGACNQGITEQGNRRIISHDVWKNAAVFETYKDKEMVRITMVGTDSKDNSSTTVPYPEGSTRIEAVSWDGKRTLAYGKRPAK
;
A
#
# COMPACT_ATOMS: atom_id res chain seq x y z
N MET A 1 -12.84 29.90 45.99
CA MET A 1 -13.86 30.96 45.78
C MET A 1 -14.87 30.42 44.78
N ILE A 2 -15.98 29.82 45.22
CA ILE A 2 -17.30 30.48 45.49
C ILE A 2 -17.89 30.97 44.15
N LEU A 3 -19.10 30.65 43.68
CA LEU A 3 -20.18 29.71 44.04
C LEU A 3 -21.16 29.71 42.83
N LEU A 4 -21.60 28.52 42.42
CA LEU A 4 -22.91 28.04 41.91
C LEU A 4 -23.98 28.91 41.13
N PRO A 5 -24.93 28.21 40.45
CA PRO A 5 -25.78 28.63 39.31
C PRO A 5 -27.25 28.87 39.69
N PHE A 6 -28.15 29.15 38.73
CA PHE A 6 -29.58 28.82 38.90
C PHE A 6 -30.33 28.45 37.61
N LEU A 7 -31.27 27.54 37.82
CA LEU A 7 -32.17 26.83 36.92
C LEU A 7 -33.59 27.15 37.42
N LYS A 8 -34.55 27.45 36.53
CA LYS A 8 -35.96 26.95 36.52
C LYS A 8 -37.04 27.95 36.04
N LYS A 9 -37.85 27.41 35.11
CA LYS A 9 -39.32 27.40 35.00
C LYS A 9 -40.10 28.72 34.81
N GLY A 10 -40.89 28.73 33.73
CA GLY A 10 -42.17 29.42 33.64
C GLY A 10 -43.07 28.71 32.62
N ALA A 11 -44.15 28.10 33.10
CA ALA A 11 -45.22 27.54 32.29
C ALA A 11 -46.42 28.51 32.33
N ILE A 12 -47.01 28.85 31.19
CA ILE A 12 -48.36 29.42 31.11
C ILE A 12 -49.05 28.79 29.88
N LEU A 13 -50.17 28.12 30.16
CA LEU A 13 -51.16 27.65 29.21
C LEU A 13 -52.43 28.46 29.49
N LEU A 14 -52.98 29.14 28.50
CA LEU A 14 -54.38 29.58 28.50
C LEU A 14 -54.85 29.79 27.06
N ALA A 15 -55.97 29.14 26.75
CA ALA A 15 -56.63 29.06 25.46
C ALA A 15 -57.75 30.10 25.35
N LEU A 16 -57.98 30.68 24.16
CA LEU A 16 -59.17 30.48 23.31
C LEU A 16 -59.24 31.52 22.17
N CYS A 17 -59.83 31.06 21.06
CA CYS A 17 -60.54 31.77 19.98
C CYS A 17 -59.75 32.48 18.85
N GLY A 18 -59.83 31.88 17.65
CA GLY A 18 -60.64 32.50 16.60
C GLY A 18 -59.96 32.86 15.27
N MET A 19 -60.04 31.93 14.32
CA MET A 19 -60.32 32.14 12.89
C MET A 19 -59.27 32.73 11.91
N LEU A 20 -59.15 31.97 10.80
CA LEU A 20 -58.81 32.33 9.41
C LEU A 20 -57.33 32.43 9.01
N GLY A 21 -56.90 31.49 8.14
CA GLY A 21 -55.77 31.73 7.24
C GLY A 21 -55.01 30.50 6.74
N GLY A 22 -55.49 29.90 5.63
CA GLY A 22 -54.65 29.30 4.58
C GLY A 22 -53.57 28.28 4.98
N GLY A 23 -53.94 27.00 5.06
CA GLY A 23 -52.97 25.91 5.02
C GLY A 23 -52.36 25.78 3.62
N VAL A 24 -51.06 26.04 3.50
CA VAL A 24 -50.22 25.45 2.46
C VAL A 24 -49.52 24.25 3.10
N LEU A 25 -50.10 23.07 2.90
CA LEU A 25 -49.43 21.79 3.15
C LEU A 25 -48.32 21.64 2.10
N SER A 26 -47.06 21.88 2.48
CA SER A 26 -45.93 21.37 1.71
C SER A 26 -45.70 19.90 2.09
N ALA A 27 -46.42 18.99 1.46
CA ALA A 27 -46.04 17.59 1.45
C ALA A 27 -44.95 17.39 0.40
N GLN A 28 -43.69 17.48 0.81
CA GLN A 28 -42.59 16.87 0.05
C GLN A 28 -42.59 15.37 0.37
N GLU A 29 -43.48 14.61 -0.29
CA GLU A 29 -43.27 13.17 -0.45
C GLU A 29 -42.09 12.97 -1.41
N THR A 30 -40.90 12.81 -0.84
CA THR A 30 -39.67 12.44 -1.54
C THR A 30 -39.48 10.92 -1.62
N GLY A 31 -40.57 10.15 -1.43
CA GLY A 31 -40.54 8.71 -1.62
C GLY A 31 -40.45 8.36 -3.11
N SER A 32 -39.42 7.61 -3.51
CA SER A 32 -39.38 6.95 -4.80
C SER A 32 -40.63 6.07 -4.95
N VAL A 33 -41.34 6.16 -6.07
CA VAL A 33 -42.54 5.34 -6.32
C VAL A 33 -42.15 3.85 -6.25
N PRO A 34 -42.87 3.01 -5.47
CA PRO A 34 -42.52 1.60 -5.32
C PRO A 34 -42.54 0.84 -6.65
N ILE A 35 -41.56 -0.02 -6.86
CA ILE A 35 -41.50 -0.93 -8.02
C ILE A 35 -42.33 -2.17 -7.69
N THR A 36 -43.44 -2.36 -8.40
CA THR A 36 -44.37 -3.47 -8.11
C THR A 36 -44.22 -4.62 -9.12
N GLU A 37 -44.37 -5.87 -8.68
CA GLU A 37 -44.40 -7.03 -9.59
C GLU A 37 -45.51 -6.94 -10.64
N ALA A 38 -46.65 -6.33 -10.30
CA ALA A 38 -47.75 -6.10 -11.25
C ALA A 38 -47.37 -5.07 -12.33
N GLY A 39 -46.68 -3.98 -11.94
CA GLY A 39 -46.10 -3.02 -12.88
C GLY A 39 -45.00 -3.62 -13.74
N LEU A 40 -44.20 -4.55 -13.18
CA LEU A 40 -43.17 -5.25 -13.93
C LEU A 40 -43.74 -6.33 -14.87
N LYS A 41 -44.84 -7.00 -14.54
CA LYS A 41 -45.55 -7.88 -15.49
C LYS A 41 -46.08 -7.12 -16.71
N ALA A 42 -46.24 -5.79 -16.62
CA ALA A 42 -46.54 -4.93 -17.77
C ALA A 42 -45.30 -4.57 -18.62
N LEU A 43 -44.06 -4.81 -18.14
CA LEU A 43 -42.82 -4.56 -18.87
C LEU A 43 -42.60 -5.49 -20.06
N ASP A 44 -43.10 -6.71 -19.95
CA ASP A 44 -42.65 -7.83 -20.78
C ASP A 44 -43.16 -7.73 -22.23
N SER A 45 -44.45 -7.58 -22.48
CA SER A 45 -44.91 -7.83 -23.86
C SER A 45 -44.72 -6.68 -24.86
N ASN A 46 -44.50 -5.43 -24.43
CA ASN A 46 -44.87 -4.30 -25.31
C ASN A 46 -44.02 -3.03 -25.31
N VAL A 47 -43.13 -2.79 -24.34
CA VAL A 47 -42.38 -1.52 -24.25
C VAL A 47 -40.88 -1.69 -24.49
N PHE A 48 -40.25 -2.70 -23.89
CA PHE A 48 -38.79 -2.90 -23.98
C PHE A 48 -38.44 -4.01 -24.98
N THR A 49 -37.23 -3.94 -25.53
CA THR A 49 -36.73 -4.94 -26.49
C THR A 49 -36.56 -6.33 -25.87
N ASN A 50 -36.29 -6.41 -24.57
CA ASN A 50 -36.19 -7.63 -23.77
C ASN A 50 -36.24 -7.29 -22.27
N ASP A 51 -36.18 -8.32 -21.43
CA ASP A 51 -36.22 -8.22 -19.97
C ASP A 51 -35.06 -7.43 -19.35
N PHE A 52 -33.96 -7.22 -20.07
CA PHE A 52 -32.87 -6.39 -19.56
C PHE A 52 -33.26 -4.90 -19.51
N MET A 53 -34.34 -4.47 -20.17
CA MET A 53 -34.84 -3.09 -20.10
C MET A 53 -33.75 -2.06 -20.42
N LEU A 54 -32.96 -2.32 -21.47
CA LEU A 54 -31.87 -1.44 -21.93
C LEU A 54 -32.26 -0.57 -23.13
N ALA A 55 -33.37 -0.88 -23.80
CA ALA A 55 -33.87 -0.13 -24.95
C ALA A 55 -35.38 -0.35 -25.16
N LEU A 56 -36.04 0.67 -25.71
CA LEU A 56 -37.44 0.61 -26.15
C LEU A 56 -37.58 -0.18 -27.45
N LYS A 57 -38.73 -0.85 -27.64
CA LYS A 57 -39.12 -1.39 -28.95
C LYS A 57 -39.25 -0.24 -29.98
N PRO A 58 -38.93 -0.46 -31.27
CA PRO A 58 -38.97 0.58 -32.29
C PRO A 58 -40.33 1.29 -32.45
N ASN A 59 -41.43 0.62 -32.12
CA ASN A 59 -42.80 1.12 -32.25
C ASN A 59 -43.35 1.81 -30.99
N VAL A 60 -42.52 2.14 -30.01
CA VAL A 60 -42.95 2.83 -28.79
C VAL A 60 -42.90 4.36 -28.98
N THR A 61 -44.07 4.99 -29.02
CA THR A 61 -44.22 6.45 -29.17
C THR A 61 -44.35 7.18 -27.83
N ARG A 62 -44.18 8.50 -27.82
CA ARG A 62 -44.37 9.34 -26.62
C ARG A 62 -45.78 9.20 -26.03
N ASP A 63 -46.81 9.14 -26.88
CA ASP A 63 -48.20 8.96 -26.44
C ASP A 63 -48.42 7.60 -25.80
N ARG A 64 -47.75 6.57 -26.32
CA ARG A 64 -47.77 5.23 -25.70
C ARG A 64 -47.09 5.24 -24.33
N ILE A 65 -45.96 5.94 -24.20
CA ILE A 65 -45.24 6.10 -22.94
C ILE A 65 -46.12 6.81 -21.90
N ALA A 66 -46.82 7.88 -22.28
CA ALA A 66 -47.70 8.64 -21.38
C ALA A 66 -48.83 7.77 -20.78
N LYS A 67 -49.32 6.77 -21.53
CA LYS A 67 -50.37 5.83 -21.11
C LYS A 67 -49.87 4.67 -20.23
N ILE A 68 -48.56 4.55 -19.98
CA ILE A 68 -48.01 3.54 -19.06
C ILE A 68 -48.48 3.88 -17.65
N LYS A 69 -49.19 2.92 -17.01
CA LYS A 69 -49.77 3.08 -15.67
C LYS A 69 -48.71 3.09 -14.58
N ASP A 70 -47.73 2.20 -14.66
CA ASP A 70 -46.66 2.12 -13.68
C ASP A 70 -45.72 3.34 -13.80
N PRO A 71 -45.59 4.18 -12.75
CA PRO A 71 -44.81 5.40 -12.83
C PRO A 71 -43.31 5.17 -13.04
N PHE A 72 -42.76 4.08 -12.49
CA PHE A 72 -41.36 3.72 -12.67
C PHE A 72 -41.10 3.34 -14.12
N VAL A 73 -41.90 2.42 -14.68
CA VAL A 73 -41.78 1.98 -16.07
C VAL A 73 -41.97 3.15 -17.04
N ARG A 74 -42.94 4.02 -16.77
CA ARG A 74 -43.17 5.24 -17.55
C ARG A 74 -41.97 6.17 -17.49
N GLY A 75 -41.39 6.38 -16.32
CA GLY A 75 -40.20 7.20 -16.11
C GLY A 75 -39.00 6.66 -16.88
N LEU A 76 -38.74 5.36 -16.77
CA LEU A 76 -37.67 4.66 -17.50
C LEU A 76 -37.83 4.81 -19.02
N ALA A 77 -39.03 4.51 -19.53
CA ALA A 77 -39.31 4.61 -20.96
C ALA A 77 -39.18 6.06 -21.47
N ARG A 78 -39.62 7.04 -20.68
CA ARG A 78 -39.47 8.46 -21.00
C ARG A 78 -37.99 8.86 -21.07
N GLN A 79 -37.16 8.45 -20.11
CA GLN A 79 -35.71 8.73 -20.15
C GLN A 79 -35.05 8.15 -21.40
N MET A 80 -35.44 6.95 -21.82
CA MET A 80 -34.95 6.34 -23.06
C MET A 80 -35.38 7.12 -24.29
N ALA A 81 -36.66 7.52 -24.38
CA ALA A 81 -37.18 8.32 -25.49
C ALA A 81 -36.55 9.71 -25.59
N GLU A 82 -36.16 10.29 -24.45
CA GLU A 82 -35.44 11.57 -24.35
C GLU A 82 -33.91 11.43 -24.53
N LYS A 83 -33.39 10.21 -24.77
CA LYS A 83 -31.96 9.90 -24.86
C LYS A 83 -31.14 10.28 -23.60
N LYS A 84 -31.79 10.32 -22.44
CA LYS A 84 -31.17 10.57 -21.12
C LYS A 84 -30.84 9.28 -20.36
N TYR A 85 -31.28 8.13 -20.87
CA TYR A 85 -31.00 6.83 -20.26
C TYR A 85 -29.63 6.31 -20.70
N ASP A 86 -28.68 6.23 -19.77
CA ASP A 86 -27.37 5.64 -20.04
C ASP A 86 -27.43 4.11 -20.04
N ARG A 87 -27.81 3.55 -21.20
CA ARG A 87 -27.89 2.11 -21.40
C ARG A 87 -26.54 1.41 -21.19
N LYS A 88 -25.41 2.10 -21.41
CA LYS A 88 -24.08 1.49 -21.31
C LYS A 88 -23.69 1.34 -19.84
N ALA A 89 -23.87 2.40 -19.05
CA ALA A 89 -23.59 2.36 -17.61
C ALA A 89 -24.48 1.37 -16.85
N ARG A 90 -25.66 1.05 -17.39
CA ARG A 90 -26.64 0.13 -16.76
C ARG A 90 -26.55 -1.30 -17.23
N ALA A 91 -25.70 -1.60 -18.21
CA ALA A 91 -25.42 -2.95 -18.70
C ALA A 91 -24.14 -3.48 -18.04
N ILE A 92 -24.30 -4.43 -17.12
CA ILE A 92 -23.20 -4.95 -16.30
C ILE A 92 -22.81 -6.33 -16.80
N THR A 93 -21.50 -6.62 -16.79
CA THR A 93 -20.99 -7.99 -16.98
C THR A 93 -20.15 -8.32 -15.76
N ALA A 94 -20.67 -9.18 -14.90
CA ALA A 94 -19.95 -9.68 -13.74
C ALA A 94 -19.02 -10.81 -14.16
N GLU A 95 -17.74 -10.70 -13.82
CA GLU A 95 -16.77 -11.75 -14.00
C GLU A 95 -16.58 -12.57 -12.72
N PRO A 96 -16.28 -13.87 -12.84
CA PRO A 96 -15.92 -14.68 -11.70
C PRO A 96 -14.49 -14.40 -11.23
N TYR A 97 -14.29 -14.39 -9.92
CA TYR A 97 -12.97 -14.25 -9.27
C TYR A 97 -12.73 -15.36 -8.24
N GLU A 98 -11.45 -15.61 -7.93
CA GLU A 98 -11.07 -16.55 -6.88
C GLU A 98 -11.59 -16.03 -5.53
N PRO A 99 -12.14 -16.89 -4.65
CA PRO A 99 -12.51 -16.47 -3.31
C PRO A 99 -11.32 -15.82 -2.60
N VAL A 100 -11.54 -14.61 -2.07
CA VAL A 100 -10.44 -13.78 -1.51
C VAL A 100 -9.68 -14.46 -0.36
N LYS A 101 -10.36 -15.35 0.38
CA LYS A 101 -9.74 -16.16 1.43
C LYS A 101 -8.80 -17.21 0.84
N ASP A 102 -9.24 -17.94 -0.18
CA ASP A 102 -8.43 -18.97 -0.84
C ASP A 102 -7.17 -18.36 -1.47
N LEU A 103 -7.32 -17.17 -2.07
CA LEU A 103 -6.20 -16.39 -2.57
C LEU A 103 -5.23 -15.98 -1.45
N ALA A 104 -5.76 -15.43 -0.35
CA ALA A 104 -4.94 -15.02 0.79
C ALA A 104 -4.19 -16.20 1.41
N ASP A 105 -4.82 -17.37 1.54
CA ASP A 105 -4.19 -18.59 2.03
C ASP A 105 -3.11 -19.09 1.05
N ARG A 106 -3.38 -19.04 -0.26
CA ARG A 106 -2.45 -19.47 -1.32
C ARG A 106 -1.20 -18.60 -1.42
N LEU A 107 -1.33 -17.29 -1.25
CA LEU A 107 -0.21 -16.32 -1.29
C LEU A 107 0.34 -15.98 0.10
N ARG A 108 -0.33 -16.44 1.17
CA ARG A 108 -0.03 -16.09 2.57
C ARG A 108 -0.05 -14.59 2.85
N THR A 109 -1.00 -13.89 2.26
CA THR A 109 -1.18 -12.43 2.35
C THR A 109 -2.45 -12.07 3.13
N SER A 110 -2.83 -10.80 3.14
CA SER A 110 -4.21 -10.39 3.50
C SER A 110 -5.12 -10.64 2.31
N GLN A 111 -6.42 -10.51 2.56
CA GLN A 111 -7.42 -10.58 1.50
C GLN A 111 -7.26 -9.42 0.53
N TYR A 112 -7.40 -9.74 -0.75
CA TYR A 112 -7.48 -8.77 -1.85
C TYR A 112 -8.92 -8.23 -1.96
N SER A 113 -9.22 -7.51 -3.04
CA SER A 113 -10.50 -6.82 -3.23
C SER A 113 -11.71 -7.74 -3.11
N LYS A 114 -12.68 -7.31 -2.29
CA LYS A 114 -14.03 -7.88 -2.21
C LYS A 114 -14.98 -7.23 -3.22
N PHE A 115 -14.50 -6.25 -3.99
CA PHE A 115 -15.28 -5.35 -4.83
C PHE A 115 -14.82 -5.46 -6.29
N GLU A 116 -14.69 -6.68 -6.80
CA GLU A 116 -14.09 -6.93 -8.13
C GLU A 116 -14.98 -6.54 -9.32
N ASN A 117 -16.29 -6.48 -9.12
CA ASN A 117 -17.27 -6.06 -10.13
C ASN A 117 -18.08 -4.85 -9.61
N PRO A 118 -17.51 -3.62 -9.60
CA PRO A 118 -18.30 -2.43 -9.33
C PRO A 118 -19.34 -2.21 -10.43
N THR A 119 -20.55 -1.82 -10.05
CA THR A 119 -21.63 -1.56 -11.02
C THR A 119 -21.63 -0.12 -11.53
N GLY A 120 -21.02 0.80 -10.79
CA GLY A 120 -21.11 2.24 -11.06
C GLY A 120 -22.51 2.81 -10.82
N ILE A 121 -23.40 2.08 -10.14
CA ILE A 121 -24.74 2.54 -9.78
C ILE A 121 -24.79 2.83 -8.29
N PHE A 122 -25.21 4.04 -7.94
CA PHE A 122 -25.45 4.47 -6.57
C PHE A 122 -26.93 4.31 -6.23
N PHE A 123 -27.19 3.81 -5.03
CA PHE A 123 -28.53 3.67 -4.48
C PHE A 123 -28.69 4.53 -3.22
N GLU A 124 -29.87 5.08 -3.02
CA GLU A 124 -30.34 5.70 -1.79
C GLU A 124 -30.91 4.65 -0.83
N GLU A 125 -30.90 4.96 0.46
CA GLU A 125 -31.58 4.12 1.46
C GLU A 125 -33.09 4.12 1.22
N GLY A 126 -33.71 2.96 1.35
CA GLY A 126 -35.16 2.78 1.21
C GLY A 126 -35.67 2.68 -0.23
N GLU A 127 -34.87 3.05 -1.24
CA GLU A 127 -35.28 2.94 -2.64
C GLU A 127 -35.40 1.48 -3.10
N ASP A 128 -36.25 1.25 -4.10
CA ASP A 128 -36.38 -0.06 -4.72
C ASP A 128 -35.33 -0.24 -5.83
N VAL A 129 -34.49 -1.25 -5.67
CA VAL A 129 -33.48 -1.69 -6.61
C VAL A 129 -34.08 -2.72 -7.56
N LEU A 130 -34.13 -2.38 -8.85
CA LEU A 130 -34.47 -3.29 -9.93
C LEU A 130 -33.19 -3.75 -10.62
N LEU A 131 -33.00 -5.07 -10.64
CA LEU A 131 -31.89 -5.73 -11.31
C LEU A 131 -32.39 -6.97 -12.04
N VAL A 132 -31.93 -7.17 -13.27
CA VAL A 132 -32.23 -8.37 -14.05
C VAL A 132 -30.94 -9.12 -14.33
N MET A 133 -30.85 -10.38 -13.91
CA MET A 133 -29.65 -11.21 -14.05
C MET A 133 -29.92 -12.34 -15.03
N GLU A 134 -29.02 -12.61 -15.97
CA GLU A 134 -29.13 -13.84 -16.77
C GLU A 134 -28.95 -15.10 -15.90
N ASP A 135 -29.32 -16.26 -16.44
CA ASP A 135 -29.10 -17.53 -15.77
C ASP A 135 -27.59 -17.71 -15.46
N PRO A 136 -27.19 -17.76 -14.17
CA PRO A 136 -25.79 -17.83 -13.76
C PRO A 136 -25.21 -19.25 -13.91
N LYS A 137 -25.96 -20.21 -14.49
CA LYS A 137 -25.51 -21.59 -14.74
C LYS A 137 -25.02 -22.30 -13.48
N GLY A 138 -25.76 -22.09 -12.39
CA GLY A 138 -25.50 -22.71 -11.07
C GLY A 138 -24.56 -21.90 -10.15
N GLU A 139 -23.96 -20.82 -10.65
CA GLU A 139 -23.14 -19.93 -9.84
C GLU A 139 -24.01 -19.03 -8.95
N LYS A 140 -23.45 -18.57 -7.83
CA LYS A 140 -24.13 -17.71 -6.85
C LYS A 140 -23.53 -16.31 -6.87
N LEU A 141 -24.40 -15.31 -7.01
CA LEU A 141 -24.01 -13.91 -7.05
C LEU A 141 -24.83 -13.14 -6.01
N ASN A 142 -24.22 -12.13 -5.40
CA ASN A 142 -24.91 -11.17 -4.55
C ASN A 142 -24.78 -9.77 -5.13
N LEU A 143 -25.83 -8.96 -4.98
CA LEU A 143 -25.69 -7.51 -5.01
C LEU A 143 -25.25 -7.07 -3.61
N VAL A 144 -24.17 -6.31 -3.53
CA VAL A 144 -23.74 -5.61 -2.32
C VAL A 144 -23.86 -4.11 -2.53
N ILE A 145 -24.48 -3.43 -1.57
CA ILE A 145 -24.53 -1.97 -1.54
C ILE A 145 -23.61 -1.51 -0.42
N HIS A 146 -22.50 -0.86 -0.78
CA HIS A 146 -21.49 -0.39 0.17
C HIS A 146 -21.33 1.12 0.10
N ASN A 147 -21.40 1.78 1.25
CA ASN A 147 -21.17 3.20 1.39
C ASN A 147 -19.76 3.45 1.93
N PHE A 148 -18.86 3.89 1.05
CA PHE A 148 -17.53 4.36 1.44
C PHE A 148 -17.51 5.84 1.85
N GLY A 149 -18.67 6.50 1.82
CA GLY A 149 -18.87 7.85 2.35
C GLY A 149 -18.78 7.90 3.88
N ARG A 150 -18.94 9.11 4.43
CA ARG A 150 -18.71 9.39 5.87
C ARG A 150 -19.61 8.57 6.80
N ASP A 151 -20.85 8.34 6.39
CA ASP A 151 -21.85 7.64 7.19
C ASP A 151 -21.64 6.11 7.23
N GLY A 152 -20.83 5.56 6.32
CA GLY A 152 -20.65 4.12 6.19
C GLY A 152 -21.95 3.37 5.84
N GLY A 153 -21.88 2.04 5.83
CA GLY A 153 -23.02 1.15 5.57
C GLY A 153 -22.72 0.03 4.59
N ARG A 154 -23.24 -1.18 4.86
CA ARG A 154 -23.14 -2.34 3.97
C ARG A 154 -24.39 -3.21 4.07
N SER A 155 -24.94 -3.58 2.94
CA SER A 155 -25.95 -4.63 2.80
C SER A 155 -25.61 -5.58 1.67
N SER A 156 -26.13 -6.80 1.74
CA SER A 156 -25.89 -7.87 0.78
C SER A 156 -27.18 -8.60 0.48
N TYR A 157 -27.41 -8.92 -0.79
CA TYR A 157 -28.65 -9.49 -1.29
C TYR A 157 -28.34 -10.62 -2.27
N PRO A 158 -28.77 -11.86 -2.01
CA PRO A 158 -28.62 -12.94 -2.98
C PRO A 158 -29.46 -12.67 -4.21
N LEU A 159 -28.89 -12.91 -5.39
CA LEU A 159 -29.55 -12.72 -6.67
C LEU A 159 -30.07 -14.04 -7.23
N LYS A 160 -31.22 -13.97 -7.90
CA LYS A 160 -31.78 -15.07 -8.70
C LYS A 160 -31.79 -14.70 -10.19
N ALA A 161 -31.79 -15.72 -11.05
CA ALA A 161 -31.98 -15.51 -12.49
C ALA A 161 -33.30 -14.76 -12.76
N GLY A 162 -33.30 -13.89 -13.77
CA GLY A 162 -34.40 -12.99 -14.09
C GLY A 162 -34.47 -11.78 -13.16
N ILE A 163 -35.70 -11.34 -12.88
CA ILE A 163 -35.98 -10.09 -12.17
C ILE A 163 -35.74 -10.23 -10.65
N ASN A 164 -35.05 -9.22 -10.09
CA ASN A 164 -34.84 -9.01 -8.66
C ASN A 164 -35.34 -7.60 -8.30
N ILE A 165 -36.20 -7.51 -7.29
CA ILE A 165 -36.67 -6.25 -6.69
C ILE A 165 -36.25 -6.27 -5.24
N ILE A 166 -35.41 -5.32 -4.85
CA ILE A 166 -34.75 -5.31 -3.54
C ILE A 166 -34.94 -3.93 -2.92
N LYS A 167 -35.37 -3.87 -1.66
CA LYS A 167 -35.35 -2.60 -0.91
C LYS A 167 -33.95 -2.34 -0.36
N ALA A 168 -33.33 -1.23 -0.77
CA ALA A 168 -32.00 -0.83 -0.30
C ALA A 168 -32.04 -0.53 1.21
N LYS A 169 -31.22 -1.21 2.00
CA LYS A 169 -31.15 -1.08 3.47
C LYS A 169 -30.21 0.06 3.91
N ASN A 170 -29.41 0.56 2.98
CA ASN A 170 -28.49 1.68 3.17
C ASN A 170 -28.24 2.30 1.80
N LYS A 171 -27.87 3.58 1.78
CA LYS A 171 -27.32 4.21 0.57
C LYS A 171 -25.95 3.63 0.25
N GLY A 172 -25.46 3.77 -0.97
CA GLY A 172 -24.10 3.34 -1.35
C GLY A 172 -23.96 2.91 -2.81
N LEU A 173 -22.72 2.59 -3.20
CA LEU A 173 -22.41 2.05 -4.52
C LEU A 173 -22.72 0.55 -4.57
N GLY A 174 -23.22 0.10 -5.71
CA GLY A 174 -23.50 -1.31 -6.00
C GLY A 174 -22.27 -2.08 -6.47
N TYR A 175 -22.14 -3.32 -6.01
CA TYR A 175 -21.10 -4.27 -6.42
C TYR A 175 -21.72 -5.64 -6.62
N ILE A 176 -21.28 -6.37 -7.64
CA ILE A 176 -21.66 -7.77 -7.83
C ILE A 176 -20.58 -8.67 -7.24
N GLU A 177 -20.84 -9.26 -6.07
CA GLU A 177 -19.97 -10.28 -5.50
C GLU A 177 -20.15 -11.58 -6.31
N TYR A 178 -19.12 -11.94 -7.07
CA TYR A 178 -19.06 -13.16 -7.86
C TYR A 178 -17.73 -13.88 -7.64
N PHE A 179 -17.65 -14.58 -6.50
CA PHE A 179 -16.49 -15.33 -6.08
C PHE A 179 -16.80 -16.82 -6.07
N THR A 180 -16.02 -17.62 -6.80
CA THR A 180 -16.27 -19.06 -6.95
C THR A 180 -14.96 -19.83 -7.08
N PRO A 181 -14.81 -21.00 -6.44
CA PRO A 181 -13.65 -21.87 -6.66
C PRO A 181 -13.46 -22.25 -8.14
N ASN A 182 -14.54 -22.21 -8.94
CA ASN A 182 -14.52 -22.52 -10.37
C ASN A 182 -14.20 -21.29 -11.26
N TYR A 183 -13.63 -20.22 -10.72
CA TYR A 183 -13.51 -18.92 -11.40
C TYR A 183 -12.79 -18.94 -12.76
N LYS A 184 -11.97 -19.95 -13.01
CA LYS A 184 -11.26 -20.12 -14.30
C LYS A 184 -12.16 -20.61 -15.42
N LYS A 185 -13.28 -21.27 -15.11
CA LYS A 185 -14.20 -21.87 -16.09
C LYS A 185 -15.63 -21.33 -15.98
N ALA A 186 -16.00 -20.78 -14.84
CA ALA A 186 -17.31 -20.19 -14.63
C ALA A 186 -17.59 -19.09 -15.68
N PRO A 187 -18.83 -19.00 -16.21
CA PRO A 187 -19.15 -18.02 -17.23
C PRO A 187 -19.19 -16.60 -16.65
N LYS A 188 -18.95 -15.60 -17.49
CA LYS A 188 -19.36 -14.23 -17.15
C LYS A 188 -20.89 -14.17 -17.10
N VAL A 189 -21.44 -13.36 -16.22
CA VAL A 189 -22.90 -13.19 -16.05
C VAL A 189 -23.27 -11.76 -16.40
N ARG A 190 -24.16 -11.57 -17.37
CA ARG A 190 -24.73 -10.29 -17.74
C ARG A 190 -25.89 -9.92 -16.83
N LEU A 191 -25.93 -8.64 -16.47
CA LEU A 191 -27.00 -8.05 -15.69
C LEU A 191 -27.42 -6.71 -16.31
N SER A 192 -28.64 -6.28 -16.03
CA SER A 192 -29.01 -4.88 -16.15
C SER A 192 -29.48 -4.33 -14.81
N ILE A 193 -29.21 -3.04 -14.58
CA ILE A 193 -29.67 -2.31 -13.40
C ILE A 193 -30.40 -1.04 -13.86
N PRO A 194 -31.71 -1.13 -14.14
CA PRO A 194 -32.48 0.01 -14.62
C PRO A 194 -32.76 1.10 -13.57
N SER A 195 -32.74 0.78 -12.28
CA SER A 195 -32.97 1.73 -11.18
C SER A 195 -31.68 2.34 -10.63
N GLY A 196 -31.77 3.23 -9.63
CA GLY A 196 -30.62 3.92 -9.05
C GLY A 196 -30.04 5.01 -9.94
N LYS A 197 -29.06 5.74 -9.40
CA LYS A 197 -28.36 6.85 -10.07
C LYS A 197 -27.04 6.36 -10.64
N VAL A 198 -26.70 6.80 -11.85
CA VAL A 198 -25.40 6.46 -12.45
C VAL A 198 -24.31 7.31 -11.79
N ASN A 199 -23.35 6.64 -11.15
CA ASN A 199 -22.09 7.23 -10.70
C ASN A 199 -21.00 7.06 -11.76
N GLY A 200 -20.96 5.88 -12.39
CA GLY A 200 -19.90 5.46 -13.29
C GLY A 200 -18.78 4.70 -12.58
N VAL A 201 -17.93 4.06 -13.39
CA VAL A 201 -16.67 3.42 -12.97
C VAL A 201 -15.60 3.90 -13.94
N PHE A 202 -14.49 4.42 -13.43
CA PHE A 202 -13.34 4.73 -14.27
C PHE A 202 -12.49 3.48 -14.45
N VAL A 203 -12.32 3.01 -15.67
CA VAL A 203 -11.59 1.77 -15.98
C VAL A 203 -10.33 2.09 -16.77
N GLY A 204 -9.16 1.77 -16.21
CA GLY A 204 -7.87 1.97 -16.85
C GLY A 204 -7.77 1.30 -18.21
N GLY A 205 -7.26 2.02 -19.22
CA GLY A 205 -7.17 1.55 -20.60
C GLY A 205 -8.49 1.57 -21.39
N VAL A 206 -9.63 1.85 -20.75
CA VAL A 206 -10.95 1.93 -21.39
C VAL A 206 -11.52 3.35 -21.29
N SER A 207 -11.68 3.87 -20.07
CA SER A 207 -12.13 5.24 -19.82
C SER A 207 -11.06 6.26 -20.21
N LYS A 208 -11.50 7.46 -20.62
CA LYS A 208 -10.61 8.58 -20.95
C LYS A 208 -10.67 9.69 -19.94
N ASN A 209 -9.64 10.54 -19.90
CA ASN A 209 -9.63 11.73 -19.04
C ASN A 209 -10.82 12.69 -19.30
N SER A 210 -11.46 12.63 -20.47
CA SER A 210 -12.74 13.30 -20.73
C SER A 210 -13.93 12.68 -19.99
N ASP A 211 -13.95 11.36 -19.82
CA ASP A 211 -14.97 10.65 -19.05
C ASP A 211 -14.77 10.89 -17.55
N TRP A 212 -13.50 10.91 -17.11
CA TRP A 212 -13.10 11.25 -15.76
C TRP A 212 -13.71 12.58 -15.28
N LYS A 213 -13.51 13.66 -16.07
CA LYS A 213 -14.07 14.99 -15.75
C LYS A 213 -15.58 14.95 -15.57
N LYS A 214 -16.29 14.34 -16.52
CA LYS A 214 -17.75 14.18 -16.45
C LYS A 214 -18.19 13.37 -15.24
N MET A 215 -17.45 12.31 -14.90
CA MET A 215 -17.74 11.46 -13.75
C MET A 215 -17.59 12.24 -12.44
N LEU A 216 -16.51 13.01 -12.27
CA LEU A 216 -16.32 13.85 -11.09
C LEU A 216 -17.41 14.94 -11.00
N GLU A 217 -17.75 15.61 -12.10
CA GLU A 217 -18.77 16.66 -12.14
C GLU A 217 -20.16 16.17 -11.74
N ASN A 218 -20.54 14.97 -12.18
CA ASN A 218 -21.91 14.46 -12.09
C ASN A 218 -22.12 13.36 -11.03
N SER A 219 -21.08 13.01 -10.25
CA SER A 219 -21.16 11.97 -9.22
C SER A 219 -22.29 12.25 -8.21
N PRO A 220 -23.26 11.32 -8.03
CA PRO A 220 -24.31 11.43 -7.01
C PRO A 220 -23.82 11.11 -5.60
N THR A 221 -22.55 10.71 -5.42
CA THR A 221 -22.00 10.31 -4.11
C THR A 221 -20.60 10.91 -3.88
N GLU A 222 -20.07 10.72 -2.67
CA GLU A 222 -18.81 11.30 -2.20
C GLU A 222 -17.58 10.66 -2.82
N VAL A 223 -17.71 9.47 -3.44
CA VAL A 223 -16.59 8.65 -3.93
C VAL A 223 -16.81 8.12 -5.34
N VAL A 224 -15.73 7.75 -6.01
CA VAL A 224 -15.77 7.08 -7.32
C VAL A 224 -14.89 5.83 -7.32
N ASP A 225 -15.34 4.81 -8.05
CA ASP A 225 -14.57 3.59 -8.34
C ASP A 225 -13.56 3.86 -9.47
N ILE A 226 -12.29 3.51 -9.23
CA ILE A 226 -11.18 3.62 -10.17
C ILE A 226 -10.51 2.25 -10.28
N VAL A 227 -10.72 1.57 -11.40
CA VAL A 227 -10.37 0.16 -11.59
C VAL A 227 -9.23 0.04 -12.60
N GLY A 228 -8.08 -0.44 -12.12
CA GLY A 228 -6.94 -0.82 -12.93
C GLY A 228 -6.93 -2.32 -13.24
N SER A 229 -5.82 -2.77 -13.80
CA SER A 229 -5.53 -4.19 -14.05
C SER A 229 -5.08 -4.94 -12.79
N ARG A 230 -4.56 -4.24 -11.78
CA ARG A 230 -4.00 -4.83 -10.54
C ARG A 230 -4.62 -4.30 -9.27
N VAL A 231 -5.25 -3.12 -9.34
CA VAL A 231 -5.79 -2.42 -8.17
C VAL A 231 -7.17 -1.84 -8.46
N HIS A 232 -8.01 -1.81 -7.45
CA HIS A 232 -9.27 -1.08 -7.43
C HIS A 232 -9.20 -0.05 -6.30
N LEU A 233 -9.39 1.23 -6.63
CA LEU A 233 -9.44 2.34 -5.70
C LEU A 233 -10.85 2.91 -5.55
N VAL A 234 -11.24 3.30 -4.35
CA VAL A 234 -12.47 4.06 -4.09
C VAL A 234 -12.12 5.37 -3.37
N TYR A 235 -12.03 6.47 -4.14
CA TYR A 235 -11.45 7.75 -3.69
C TYR A 235 -12.45 8.91 -3.73
N PRO A 236 -12.24 9.96 -2.91
CA PRO A 236 -13.24 10.98 -2.68
C PRO A 236 -13.28 12.00 -3.82
N VAL A 237 -14.46 12.22 -4.39
CA VAL A 237 -14.70 13.12 -5.54
C VAL A 237 -14.22 14.54 -5.24
N GLU A 238 -14.47 15.04 -4.02
CA GLU A 238 -14.07 16.39 -3.63
C GLU A 238 -12.56 16.60 -3.69
N GLU A 239 -11.76 15.63 -3.22
CA GLU A 239 -10.31 15.77 -3.26
C GLU A 239 -9.73 15.49 -4.65
N LEU A 240 -10.34 14.57 -5.39
CA LEU A 240 -9.96 14.31 -6.78
C LEU A 240 -10.19 15.54 -7.66
N LYS A 241 -11.28 16.29 -7.46
CA LYS A 241 -11.50 17.58 -8.15
C LYS A 241 -10.40 18.61 -7.86
N LYS A 242 -9.77 18.56 -6.68
CA LYS A 242 -8.70 19.49 -6.30
C LYS A 242 -7.34 19.04 -6.82
N PHE A 243 -7.02 17.75 -6.68
CA PHE A 243 -5.66 17.24 -6.82
C PHE A 243 -5.43 16.38 -8.06
N CYS A 244 -6.50 15.91 -8.72
CA CYS A 244 -6.43 15.15 -9.96
C CYS A 244 -7.67 15.43 -10.84
N PRO A 245 -7.93 16.69 -11.24
CA PRO A 245 -9.15 17.05 -11.97
C PRO A 245 -9.23 16.44 -13.37
N ASP A 246 -8.08 16.08 -13.96
CA ASP A 246 -7.97 15.76 -15.38
C ASP A 246 -7.04 14.60 -15.73
N LYS A 247 -6.48 13.90 -14.74
CA LYS A 247 -5.44 12.86 -14.91
C LYS A 247 -5.83 11.48 -14.37
N GLY A 248 -7.08 11.06 -14.60
CA GLY A 248 -7.59 9.77 -14.16
C GLY A 248 -6.84 8.57 -14.76
N GLU A 249 -6.48 8.65 -16.05
CA GLU A 249 -5.70 7.60 -16.75
C GLU A 249 -4.32 7.41 -16.10
N GLU A 250 -3.64 8.52 -15.81
CA GLU A 250 -2.30 8.54 -15.21
C GLU A 250 -2.33 8.06 -13.76
N LEU A 251 -3.33 8.47 -12.98
CA LEU A 251 -3.50 8.05 -11.59
C LEU A 251 -3.59 6.52 -11.49
N ILE A 252 -4.52 5.90 -12.22
CA ILE A 252 -4.71 4.45 -12.10
C ILE A 252 -3.55 3.66 -12.69
N ALA A 253 -2.93 4.14 -13.78
CA ALA A 253 -1.75 3.52 -14.37
C ALA A 253 -0.56 3.51 -13.39
N LEU A 254 -0.40 4.57 -12.58
CA LEU A 254 0.67 4.66 -11.60
C LEU A 254 0.44 3.71 -10.42
N TYR A 255 -0.79 3.56 -9.94
CA TYR A 255 -1.11 2.55 -8.93
C TYR A 255 -0.89 1.13 -9.46
N ASP A 256 -1.32 0.82 -10.69
CA ASP A 256 -1.02 -0.47 -11.33
C ASP A 256 0.49 -0.72 -11.43
N LYS A 257 1.28 0.30 -11.75
CA LYS A 257 2.75 0.21 -11.77
C LYS A 257 3.31 -0.09 -10.38
N ILE A 258 2.82 0.58 -9.33
CA ILE A 258 3.23 0.36 -7.94
C ILE A 258 2.92 -1.08 -7.51
N ILE A 259 1.68 -1.54 -7.67
CA ILE A 259 1.30 -2.92 -7.34
C ILE A 259 2.08 -3.93 -8.18
N GLY A 260 2.33 -3.62 -9.45
CA GLY A 260 3.16 -4.45 -10.31
C GLY A 260 4.59 -4.63 -9.77
N MET A 261 5.19 -3.59 -9.19
CA MET A 261 6.51 -3.66 -8.56
C MET A 261 6.50 -4.51 -7.29
N GLU A 262 5.46 -4.43 -6.45
CA GLU A 262 5.33 -5.33 -5.29
C GLU A 262 5.19 -6.80 -5.72
N GLN A 263 4.31 -7.06 -6.69
CA GLN A 263 4.12 -8.40 -7.25
C GLN A 263 5.39 -8.96 -7.91
N GLN A 264 6.27 -8.08 -8.42
CA GLN A 264 7.58 -8.45 -8.92
C GLN A 264 8.51 -8.90 -7.78
N ILE A 265 8.61 -8.13 -6.68
CA ILE A 265 9.40 -8.53 -5.49
C ILE A 265 8.91 -9.86 -4.93
N MET A 266 7.60 -10.09 -4.92
CA MET A 266 7.02 -11.35 -4.46
C MET A 266 7.32 -12.56 -5.38
N GLY A 267 7.88 -12.32 -6.56
CA GLY A 267 8.15 -13.36 -7.57
C GLY A 267 6.91 -13.86 -8.30
N LEU A 268 5.76 -13.18 -8.21
CA LEU A 268 4.51 -13.66 -8.80
C LEU A 268 4.55 -13.73 -10.33
N TYR A 269 5.32 -12.84 -10.97
CA TYR A 269 5.58 -12.92 -12.41
C TYR A 269 6.43 -14.13 -12.77
N LYS A 270 7.61 -14.26 -12.13
CA LYS A 270 8.59 -15.33 -12.38
C LYS A 270 7.96 -16.71 -12.22
N TYR A 271 7.16 -16.90 -11.18
CA TYR A 271 6.54 -18.19 -10.85
C TYR A 271 5.12 -18.36 -11.40
N LYS A 272 4.64 -17.44 -12.26
CA LYS A 272 3.30 -17.50 -12.89
C LYS A 272 2.16 -17.64 -11.85
N MET A 273 2.26 -16.87 -10.76
CA MET A 273 1.33 -16.89 -9.62
C MET A 273 0.49 -15.62 -9.50
N LEU A 274 0.54 -14.72 -10.49
CA LEU A 274 -0.28 -13.51 -10.51
C LEU A 274 -1.76 -13.85 -10.33
N PRO A 275 -2.44 -13.24 -9.34
CA PRO A 275 -3.86 -13.42 -9.16
C PRO A 275 -4.65 -12.68 -10.24
N LYS A 276 -5.86 -13.20 -10.54
CA LYS A 276 -6.86 -12.45 -11.30
C LYS A 276 -7.42 -11.29 -10.47
N ASN A 277 -7.56 -11.50 -9.15
CA ASN A 277 -8.05 -10.51 -8.21
C ASN A 277 -7.12 -9.30 -8.12
N ARG A 278 -7.73 -8.14 -7.87
CA ARG A 278 -7.05 -6.86 -7.66
C ARG A 278 -6.83 -6.61 -6.17
N MET A 279 -5.78 -5.86 -5.86
CA MET A 279 -5.67 -5.24 -4.54
C MET A 279 -6.69 -4.11 -4.40
N PHE A 280 -7.05 -3.76 -3.17
CA PHE A 280 -8.07 -2.73 -2.91
C PHE A 280 -7.49 -1.59 -2.08
N GLY A 281 -7.70 -0.37 -2.55
CA GLY A 281 -7.39 0.86 -1.84
C GLY A 281 -8.67 1.69 -1.64
N ARG A 282 -8.83 2.33 -0.49
CA ARG A 282 -10.02 3.15 -0.24
C ARG A 282 -9.72 4.39 0.56
N VAL A 283 -10.60 5.37 0.43
CA VAL A 283 -10.64 6.50 1.35
C VAL A 283 -11.11 6.06 2.73
N ILE A 284 -10.55 6.70 3.76
CA ILE A 284 -11.11 6.73 5.11
C ILE A 284 -11.27 8.18 5.57
N TRP A 285 -12.18 8.39 6.51
CA TRP A 285 -12.55 9.73 7.01
C TRP A 285 -12.01 10.02 8.41
N ASN A 286 -11.41 9.02 9.05
CA ASN A 286 -10.81 9.10 10.38
C ASN A 286 -9.51 8.30 10.39
N GLY A 287 -8.53 8.71 11.21
CA GLY A 287 -7.19 8.11 11.23
C GLY A 287 -6.27 8.74 10.18
N PHE A 288 -5.28 7.99 9.69
CA PHE A 288 -4.30 8.47 8.73
C PHE A 288 -4.13 7.53 7.53
N MET A 289 -3.21 6.58 7.60
CA MET A 289 -3.04 5.53 6.60
C MET A 289 -2.88 4.23 7.36
N HIS A 290 -3.50 3.17 6.84
CA HIS A 290 -3.36 1.83 7.40
C HIS A 290 -3.76 0.77 6.36
N ALA A 291 -3.49 -0.49 6.69
CA ALA A 291 -4.01 -1.63 5.96
C ALA A 291 -4.79 -2.56 6.90
N ASP A 292 -5.86 -3.16 6.38
CA ASP A 292 -6.70 -4.09 7.14
C ASP A 292 -7.20 -5.26 6.27
N GLY A 293 -8.14 -6.06 6.81
CA GLY A 293 -8.73 -7.20 6.10
C GLY A 293 -9.59 -6.83 4.87
N THR A 294 -9.70 -5.55 4.52
CA THR A 294 -10.37 -5.06 3.31
C THR A 294 -9.38 -4.57 2.27
N GLY A 295 -8.21 -4.07 2.68
CA GLY A 295 -7.17 -3.55 1.79
C GLY A 295 -6.41 -2.38 2.40
N ALA A 296 -5.77 -1.58 1.56
CA ALA A 296 -5.13 -0.32 1.96
C ALA A 296 -6.18 0.78 2.18
N ALA A 297 -5.90 1.68 3.11
CA ALA A 297 -6.77 2.76 3.52
C ALA A 297 -5.99 4.07 3.62
N PHE A 298 -6.52 5.12 2.99
CA PHE A 298 -5.87 6.42 2.91
C PHE A 298 -6.84 7.52 3.35
N HIS A 299 -6.46 8.29 4.37
CA HIS A 299 -7.28 9.38 4.86
C HIS A 299 -7.48 10.44 3.77
N ASN A 300 -8.67 11.01 3.66
CA ASN A 300 -8.99 12.00 2.62
C ASN A 300 -7.99 13.18 2.62
N GLY A 301 -7.52 13.61 3.79
CA GLY A 301 -6.50 14.66 3.93
C GLY A 301 -5.12 14.33 3.30
N THR A 302 -4.90 13.10 2.86
CA THR A 302 -3.65 12.66 2.20
C THR A 302 -3.75 12.66 0.68
N MET A 303 -4.93 12.93 0.11
CA MET A 303 -5.18 12.84 -1.34
C MET A 303 -4.37 13.84 -2.18
N GLY A 304 -3.85 14.91 -1.58
CA GLY A 304 -2.87 15.78 -2.24
C GLY A 304 -1.58 15.07 -2.64
N GLU A 305 -1.22 14.01 -1.91
CA GLU A 305 -0.05 13.16 -2.18
C GLU A 305 -0.44 11.86 -2.86
N VAL A 306 -1.41 11.12 -2.30
CA VAL A 306 -1.74 9.76 -2.80
C VAL A 306 -2.75 9.75 -3.95
N GLY A 307 -3.52 10.83 -4.11
CA GLY A 307 -4.51 10.99 -5.18
C GLY A 307 -4.02 11.84 -6.35
N ASN A 308 -2.75 12.29 -6.32
CA ASN A 308 -2.18 13.21 -7.30
C ASN A 308 -1.05 12.55 -8.10
N PRO A 309 -1.26 12.19 -9.39
CA PRO A 309 -0.26 11.50 -10.19
C PRO A 309 1.06 12.28 -10.37
N ASP A 310 1.06 13.61 -10.25
CA ASP A 310 2.29 14.43 -10.36
C ASP A 310 3.13 14.39 -9.08
N LYS A 311 2.51 14.06 -7.93
CA LYS A 311 3.18 13.99 -6.62
C LYS A 311 3.63 12.59 -6.26
N ILE A 312 2.83 11.58 -6.63
CA ILE A 312 3.08 10.18 -6.27
C ILE A 312 4.52 9.73 -6.53
N PRO A 313 5.19 10.04 -7.68
CA PRO A 313 6.58 9.60 -7.86
C PRO A 313 7.53 10.07 -6.75
N GLY A 314 7.26 11.24 -6.15
CA GLY A 314 8.01 11.78 -5.01
C GLY A 314 7.53 11.33 -3.62
N SER A 315 6.33 10.77 -3.50
CA SER A 315 5.69 10.40 -2.22
C SER A 315 5.14 8.96 -2.17
N ALA A 316 5.57 8.10 -3.09
CA ALA A 316 5.06 6.73 -3.26
C ALA A 316 5.25 5.81 -2.05
N TRP A 317 6.12 6.16 -1.10
CA TRP A 317 6.37 5.38 0.10
C TRP A 317 5.08 5.02 0.84
N GLY A 318 4.18 5.99 1.08
CA GLY A 318 2.93 5.74 1.82
C GLY A 318 2.02 4.74 1.10
N ILE A 319 1.90 4.85 -0.23
CA ILE A 319 1.09 3.92 -1.03
C ILE A 319 1.67 2.51 -0.94
N ALA A 320 2.97 2.35 -1.22
CA ALA A 320 3.64 1.06 -1.22
C ALA A 320 3.74 0.43 0.18
N HIS A 321 3.74 1.25 1.23
CA HIS A 321 3.76 0.78 2.61
C HIS A 321 2.44 0.09 2.99
N GLU A 322 1.30 0.71 2.68
CA GLU A 322 -0.01 0.15 3.02
C GLU A 322 -0.36 -1.06 2.15
N PHE A 323 -0.08 -1.01 0.85
CA PHE A 323 -0.23 -2.20 0.00
C PHE A 323 0.80 -3.29 0.36
N GLY A 324 2.00 -2.90 0.78
CA GLY A 324 3.01 -3.79 1.33
C GLY A 324 2.52 -4.56 2.55
N HIS A 325 1.73 -3.96 3.44
CA HIS A 325 1.09 -4.67 4.56
C HIS A 325 0.09 -5.74 4.10
N VAL A 326 -0.66 -5.46 3.03
CA VAL A 326 -1.56 -6.44 2.41
C VAL A 326 -0.75 -7.60 1.83
N ASN A 327 0.36 -7.31 1.15
CA ASN A 327 1.26 -8.29 0.53
C ASN A 327 2.32 -8.90 1.48
N GLN A 328 2.30 -8.55 2.76
CA GLN A 328 3.29 -9.00 3.73
C GLN A 328 3.12 -10.50 4.02
N VAL A 329 3.98 -11.33 3.40
CA VAL A 329 3.88 -12.81 3.45
C VAL A 329 4.06 -13.32 4.87
N ARG A 330 3.03 -13.92 5.44
CA ARG A 330 2.99 -14.27 6.87
C ARG A 330 2.90 -15.77 7.14
N PRO A 331 3.54 -16.29 8.20
CA PRO A 331 4.48 -15.60 9.11
C PRO A 331 5.92 -15.55 8.56
N ALA A 332 6.20 -16.21 7.43
CA ALA A 332 7.55 -16.46 6.92
C ALA A 332 8.35 -15.20 6.51
N MET A 333 7.68 -14.09 6.26
CA MET A 333 8.23 -12.74 6.08
C MET A 333 7.45 -11.76 6.96
N LYS A 334 7.02 -12.18 8.16
CA LYS A 334 6.34 -11.34 9.18
C LYS A 334 6.41 -12.00 10.55
N TRP A 335 7.62 -12.25 11.04
CA TRP A 335 7.83 -12.71 12.42
C TRP A 335 7.80 -11.53 13.40
N VAL A 336 7.83 -11.80 14.70
CA VAL A 336 7.79 -10.77 15.75
C VAL A 336 8.81 -9.66 15.49
N SER A 337 8.40 -8.41 15.78
CA SER A 337 9.19 -7.19 15.57
C SER A 337 9.47 -6.81 14.10
N THR A 338 8.79 -7.44 13.13
CA THR A 338 8.97 -7.13 11.69
C THR A 338 7.70 -6.69 10.96
N GLY A 339 6.63 -6.41 11.70
CA GLY A 339 5.34 -5.96 11.18
C GLY A 339 5.42 -4.67 10.38
N GLU A 340 6.27 -3.72 10.80
CA GLU A 340 6.59 -2.47 10.10
C GLU A 340 7.94 -2.47 9.38
N VAL A 341 8.53 -3.64 9.20
CA VAL A 341 9.87 -3.76 8.60
C VAL A 341 9.79 -4.41 7.23
N THR A 342 9.22 -5.62 7.15
CA THR A 342 9.30 -6.42 5.91
C THR A 342 8.35 -5.94 4.82
N ASN A 343 7.22 -5.32 5.16
CA ASN A 343 6.40 -4.54 4.23
C ASN A 343 7.22 -3.43 3.53
N ASN A 344 8.18 -2.83 4.23
CA ASN A 344 8.99 -1.75 3.67
C ASN A 344 10.09 -2.22 2.70
N ILE A 345 10.28 -3.52 2.50
CA ILE A 345 11.06 -4.03 1.34
C ILE A 345 10.39 -3.55 0.04
N TYR A 346 9.06 -3.61 -0.02
CA TYR A 346 8.27 -3.10 -1.13
C TYR A 346 8.41 -1.58 -1.26
N SER A 347 8.21 -0.85 -0.16
CA SER A 347 8.29 0.62 -0.13
C SER A 347 9.64 1.16 -0.60
N ALA A 348 10.74 0.57 -0.11
CA ALA A 348 12.09 0.98 -0.52
C ALA A 348 12.31 0.76 -2.01
N TYR A 349 11.92 -0.40 -2.54
CA TYR A 349 12.06 -0.69 -3.97
C TYR A 349 11.17 0.20 -4.85
N VAL A 350 9.90 0.37 -4.50
CA VAL A 350 8.98 1.26 -5.24
C VAL A 350 9.52 2.67 -5.27
N ASN A 351 9.97 3.20 -4.13
CA ASN A 351 10.53 4.54 -4.05
C ASN A 351 11.82 4.65 -4.87
N TYR A 352 12.70 3.65 -4.83
CA TYR A 352 13.90 3.61 -5.68
C TYR A 352 13.57 3.63 -7.17
N MET A 353 12.57 2.86 -7.60
CA MET A 353 12.18 2.76 -9.02
C MET A 353 11.48 4.02 -9.55
N LEU A 354 10.84 4.82 -8.68
CA LEU A 354 10.15 6.04 -9.06
C LEU A 354 10.96 7.31 -8.83
N ASN A 355 11.79 7.34 -7.79
CA ASN A 355 12.58 8.50 -7.40
C ASN A 355 13.86 8.12 -6.62
N PRO A 356 14.87 7.56 -7.31
CA PRO A 356 16.09 7.08 -6.65
C PRO A 356 16.95 8.19 -6.02
N SER A 357 16.70 9.46 -6.36
CA SER A 357 17.42 10.60 -5.78
C SER A 357 16.83 11.08 -4.44
N SER A 358 15.69 10.54 -4.01
CA SER A 358 15.03 10.91 -2.74
C SER A 358 14.58 9.69 -1.97
N MET A 359 15.55 8.98 -1.40
CA MET A 359 15.33 7.76 -0.64
C MET A 359 15.14 8.04 0.85
N ARG A 360 14.20 7.34 1.49
CA ARG A 360 13.88 7.60 2.90
C ARG A 360 15.00 7.21 3.86
N LEU A 361 15.72 6.13 3.58
CA LEU A 361 16.83 5.67 4.44
C LEU A 361 18.08 6.53 4.26
N GLU A 362 18.42 6.90 3.03
CA GLU A 362 19.65 7.62 2.68
C GLU A 362 19.50 9.15 2.70
N HIS A 363 18.33 9.69 2.36
CA HIS A 363 18.17 11.13 2.06
C HIS A 363 17.25 11.90 3.04
N GLU A 364 16.53 11.22 3.94
CA GLU A 364 15.74 11.92 4.96
C GLU A 364 16.67 12.64 5.95
N ARG A 365 16.36 13.91 6.23
CA ARG A 365 17.04 14.70 7.26
C ARG A 365 16.41 14.39 8.62
N ILE A 366 17.12 13.62 9.43
CA ILE A 366 16.67 13.21 10.76
C ILE A 366 17.87 13.01 11.71
N ASN A 367 17.65 13.07 13.02
CA ASN A 367 18.72 12.87 13.99
C ASN A 367 19.08 11.38 14.16
N GLY A 368 20.16 10.95 13.50
CA GLY A 368 20.74 9.62 13.63
C GLY A 368 21.75 9.43 14.76
N GLY A 369 21.93 10.43 15.62
CA GLY A 369 22.91 10.46 16.71
C GLY A 369 23.97 11.56 16.59
N ASP A 370 24.12 12.21 15.43
CA ASP A 370 25.09 13.32 15.21
C ASP A 370 24.40 14.67 14.94
N GLY A 371 23.15 14.80 15.37
CA GLY A 371 22.30 15.93 15.03
C GLY A 371 21.49 15.69 13.75
N ASN A 372 20.71 16.70 13.37
CA ASN A 372 19.71 16.57 12.31
C ASN A 372 20.34 16.66 10.91
N MET A 373 20.69 15.51 10.31
CA MET A 373 21.43 15.41 9.04
C MET A 373 20.72 14.53 8.02
N ILE A 374 20.95 14.82 6.74
CA ILE A 374 20.66 13.89 5.65
C ILE A 374 21.47 12.61 5.89
N GLY A 375 20.81 11.45 5.78
CA GLY A 375 21.42 10.14 6.05
C GLY A 375 21.35 9.69 7.50
N GLY A 376 20.60 10.42 8.36
CA GLY A 376 20.48 10.11 9.78
C GLY A 376 20.04 8.68 10.09
N ARG A 377 19.03 8.15 9.38
CA ARG A 377 18.56 6.77 9.59
C ARG A 377 19.64 5.74 9.28
N PHE A 378 20.30 5.89 8.12
CA PHE A 378 21.39 4.99 7.74
C PHE A 378 22.59 5.09 8.68
N ASN A 379 22.94 6.30 9.12
CA ASN A 379 24.00 6.50 10.10
C ASN A 379 23.66 5.88 11.47
N ALA A 380 22.40 5.90 11.90
CA ALA A 380 21.96 5.17 13.09
C ALA A 380 22.20 3.65 12.93
N TYR A 381 21.85 3.07 11.78
CA TYR A 381 22.16 1.68 11.45
C TYR A 381 23.67 1.38 11.48
N LEU A 382 24.49 2.19 10.80
CA LEU A 382 25.94 1.98 10.75
C LEU A 382 26.56 2.03 12.15
N ASN A 383 26.13 2.96 13.01
CA ASN A 383 26.75 3.13 14.31
C ASN A 383 26.18 2.20 15.40
N ASN A 384 24.89 1.86 15.36
CA ASN A 384 24.29 0.96 16.35
C ASN A 384 24.40 -0.51 15.94
N GLY A 385 24.08 -0.82 14.69
CA GLY A 385 24.18 -2.18 14.17
C GLY A 385 25.61 -2.62 13.91
N ILE A 386 26.37 -1.85 13.13
CA ILE A 386 27.69 -2.30 12.65
C ILE A 386 28.80 -2.01 13.66
N LEU A 387 28.89 -0.77 14.15
CA LEU A 387 29.98 -0.37 15.05
C LEU A 387 29.81 -0.96 16.45
N LYS A 388 28.64 -0.77 17.09
CA LYS A 388 28.36 -1.33 18.43
C LYS A 388 28.01 -2.82 18.40
N GLY A 389 27.62 -3.36 17.24
CA GLY A 389 27.27 -4.76 17.10
C GLY A 389 25.95 -5.15 17.78
N GLU A 390 24.98 -4.23 17.90
CA GLU A 390 23.66 -4.52 18.49
C GLU A 390 22.92 -5.60 17.69
N ASN A 391 22.12 -6.44 18.37
CA ASN A 391 21.28 -7.42 17.69
C ASN A 391 20.25 -6.68 16.81
N TRP A 392 20.06 -7.14 15.58
CA TRP A 392 19.25 -6.49 14.55
C TRP A 392 17.88 -6.00 15.04
N LEU A 393 17.16 -6.83 15.79
CA LEU A 393 15.79 -6.50 16.20
C LEU A 393 15.69 -5.47 17.32
N ILE A 394 16.81 -5.18 18.00
CA ILE A 394 16.85 -4.24 19.14
C ILE A 394 17.72 -3.01 18.88
N GLN A 395 18.13 -2.80 17.63
CA GLN A 395 18.96 -1.66 17.25
C GLN A 395 18.26 -0.32 17.57
N ALA A 396 19.01 0.59 18.19
CA ALA A 396 18.51 1.93 18.47
C ALA A 396 18.42 2.77 17.19
N GLY A 397 17.48 3.73 17.18
CA GLY A 397 17.31 4.67 16.08
C GLY A 397 16.30 5.78 16.40
N PRO A 398 16.14 6.77 15.50
CA PRO A 398 15.24 7.90 15.66
C PRO A 398 13.75 7.53 15.78
N ASP A 399 13.35 6.36 15.29
CA ASP A 399 11.97 5.89 15.18
C ASP A 399 11.56 4.90 16.29
N LYS A 400 12.39 4.76 17.33
CA LYS A 400 11.99 3.94 18.48
C LYS A 400 10.79 4.58 19.18
N ARG A 401 9.84 3.75 19.61
CA ARG A 401 8.66 4.21 20.36
C ARG A 401 8.40 3.32 21.58
N SER A 402 7.78 3.89 22.60
CA SER A 402 7.26 3.11 23.71
C SER A 402 6.23 2.10 23.20
N GLY A 403 6.24 0.87 23.72
CA GLY A 403 5.18 -0.10 23.47
C GLY A 403 3.87 0.23 24.19
N GLY A 404 3.88 1.21 25.09
CA GLY A 404 2.78 1.50 26.03
C GLY A 404 2.95 0.74 27.36
N ASP A 405 1.91 0.78 28.19
CA ASP A 405 1.95 0.18 29.53
C ASP A 405 2.16 -1.35 29.44
N ASN A 406 3.17 -1.85 30.17
CA ASN A 406 3.53 -3.26 30.27
C ASN A 406 3.89 -3.95 28.94
N ARG A 407 4.34 -3.21 27.92
CA ARG A 407 4.83 -3.79 26.66
C ARG A 407 6.30 -3.48 26.40
N PRO A 408 7.05 -4.37 25.71
CA PRO A 408 8.40 -4.09 25.26
C PRO A 408 8.47 -2.84 24.38
N MET A 409 9.64 -2.20 24.34
CA MET A 409 9.89 -1.09 23.42
C MET A 409 9.78 -1.57 21.97
N VAL A 410 9.14 -0.78 21.12
CA VAL A 410 9.16 -1.01 19.67
C VAL A 410 10.42 -0.34 19.12
N HIS A 411 11.36 -1.16 18.68
CA HIS A 411 12.64 -0.72 18.12
C HIS A 411 12.48 -0.20 16.68
N ASP A 412 13.46 0.59 16.23
CA ASP A 412 13.39 1.39 15.00
C ASP A 412 13.24 0.52 13.74
N HIS A 413 12.14 0.72 13.02
CA HIS A 413 11.80 -0.09 11.86
C HIS A 413 12.60 0.26 10.60
N PHE A 414 13.07 1.50 10.46
CA PHE A 414 13.92 1.91 9.35
C PHE A 414 15.36 1.44 9.51
N VAL A 415 15.89 1.45 10.73
CA VAL A 415 17.20 0.86 11.03
C VAL A 415 17.16 -0.64 10.77
N LYS A 416 16.09 -1.33 11.17
CA LYS A 416 15.86 -2.75 10.84
C LYS A 416 15.73 -3.00 9.34
N LEU A 417 15.19 -2.05 8.57
CA LEU A 417 15.05 -2.18 7.12
C LEU A 417 16.39 -2.07 6.38
N ALA A 418 17.36 -1.30 6.88
CA ALA A 418 18.63 -1.05 6.20
C ALA A 418 19.34 -2.32 5.67
N PRO A 419 19.58 -3.38 6.47
CA PRO A 419 20.23 -4.60 5.95
C PRO A 419 19.37 -5.36 4.93
N LEU A 420 18.03 -5.29 5.01
CA LEU A 420 17.15 -5.89 4.01
C LEU A 420 17.25 -5.12 2.68
N TRP A 421 17.28 -3.80 2.74
CA TRP A 421 17.46 -2.94 1.57
C TRP A 421 18.84 -3.14 0.92
N GLN A 422 19.90 -3.29 1.72
CA GLN A 422 21.26 -3.57 1.24
C GLN A 422 21.35 -4.86 0.40
N LEU A 423 20.58 -5.90 0.75
CA LEU A 423 20.52 -7.12 -0.04
C LEU A 423 19.90 -6.87 -1.43
N GLU A 424 18.83 -6.07 -1.52
CA GLU A 424 18.26 -5.69 -2.82
C GLU A 424 19.24 -4.84 -3.63
N LEU A 425 19.88 -3.85 -3.01
CA LEU A 425 20.90 -3.05 -3.66
C LEU A 425 22.04 -3.90 -4.21
N TYR A 426 22.52 -4.89 -3.45
CA TYR A 426 23.64 -5.74 -3.88
C TYR A 426 23.25 -6.69 -5.02
N PHE A 427 22.16 -7.44 -4.84
CA PHE A 427 21.79 -8.49 -5.78
C PHE A 427 21.07 -7.97 -7.02
N LYS A 428 20.15 -7.01 -6.85
CA LYS A 428 19.36 -6.45 -7.95
C LYS A 428 20.05 -5.28 -8.61
N VAL A 429 20.34 -4.23 -7.85
CA VAL A 429 20.78 -2.93 -8.41
C VAL A 429 22.23 -2.98 -8.88
N ALA A 430 23.13 -3.48 -8.05
CA ALA A 430 24.53 -3.69 -8.40
C ALA A 430 24.76 -4.97 -9.23
N GLY A 431 23.75 -5.84 -9.35
CA GLY A 431 23.80 -7.05 -10.16
C GLY A 431 24.81 -8.10 -9.68
N LYS A 432 25.11 -8.15 -8.38
CA LYS A 432 26.13 -9.04 -7.80
C LYS A 432 25.56 -10.36 -7.30
N GLY A 433 25.14 -11.21 -8.23
CA GLY A 433 24.63 -12.55 -7.93
C GLY A 433 23.28 -12.79 -8.59
N ASN A 434 22.30 -13.27 -7.81
CA ASN A 434 20.96 -13.57 -8.31
C ASN A 434 20.10 -12.29 -8.38
N PRO A 435 19.78 -11.72 -9.56
CA PRO A 435 18.94 -10.53 -9.68
C PRO A 435 17.46 -10.78 -9.30
N ASP A 436 17.09 -12.02 -9.02
CA ASP A 436 15.77 -12.41 -8.51
C ASP A 436 15.84 -12.83 -7.03
N PHE A 437 16.80 -12.26 -6.27
CA PHE A 437 17.02 -12.58 -4.85
C PHE A 437 15.73 -12.54 -4.01
N TYR A 438 15.04 -11.40 -3.95
CA TYR A 438 13.75 -11.32 -3.23
C TYR A 438 12.63 -12.13 -3.88
N PRO A 439 12.42 -12.10 -5.22
CA PRO A 439 11.47 -13.00 -5.88
C PRO A 439 11.57 -14.47 -5.43
N ASP A 440 12.79 -15.00 -5.34
CA ASP A 440 13.03 -16.39 -4.96
C ASP A 440 12.85 -16.61 -3.44
N ILE A 441 13.19 -15.62 -2.60
CA ILE A 441 12.92 -15.66 -1.16
C ILE A 441 11.43 -15.67 -0.87
N PHE A 442 10.67 -14.73 -1.46
CA PHE A 442 9.22 -14.64 -1.25
C PHE A 442 8.52 -15.90 -1.75
N TYR A 443 8.93 -16.45 -2.90
CA TYR A 443 8.40 -17.73 -3.37
C TYR A 443 8.65 -18.86 -2.37
N LYS A 444 9.87 -18.98 -1.83
CA LYS A 444 10.19 -19.95 -0.78
C LYS A 444 9.36 -19.73 0.48
N ALA A 445 9.17 -18.48 0.90
CA ALA A 445 8.38 -18.11 2.07
C ALA A 445 6.89 -18.48 1.90
N ILE A 446 6.32 -18.26 0.71
CA ILE A 446 4.94 -18.65 0.38
C ILE A 446 4.76 -20.18 0.43
N LYS A 447 5.79 -20.95 0.05
CA LYS A 447 5.76 -22.42 0.01
C LYS A 447 6.20 -23.12 1.30
N MET A 448 6.77 -22.39 2.26
CA MET A 448 7.37 -22.96 3.46
C MET A 448 6.32 -23.52 4.41
N ASP A 449 6.49 -24.73 4.93
CA ASP A 449 5.67 -25.17 6.07
C ASP A 449 6.05 -24.37 7.32
N THR A 450 5.08 -23.66 7.88
CA THR A 450 5.25 -22.78 9.05
C THR A 450 4.56 -23.31 10.29
N LYS A 451 3.91 -24.48 10.23
CA LYS A 451 3.18 -25.04 11.36
C LYS A 451 4.14 -25.31 12.52
N GLY A 452 3.84 -24.72 13.68
CA GLY A 452 4.62 -24.90 14.91
C GLY A 452 6.01 -24.24 14.93
N LYS A 453 6.39 -23.45 13.91
CA LYS A 453 7.67 -22.73 13.91
C LYS A 453 7.63 -21.51 14.83
N ARG A 454 8.70 -21.32 15.60
CA ARG A 454 8.92 -20.11 16.41
C ARG A 454 9.49 -18.97 15.54
N ASP A 455 9.34 -17.73 15.98
CA ASP A 455 9.83 -16.54 15.25
C ASP A 455 11.33 -16.59 14.93
N GLY A 456 12.15 -17.09 15.86
CA GLY A 456 13.59 -17.26 15.63
C GLY A 456 13.89 -18.25 14.50
N GLU A 457 13.10 -19.32 14.36
CA GLU A 457 13.22 -20.27 13.27
C GLU A 457 12.80 -19.67 11.93
N LEU A 458 11.85 -18.74 11.92
CA LEU A 458 11.45 -18.00 10.72
C LEU A 458 12.56 -17.05 10.25
N GLN A 459 13.20 -16.32 11.17
CA GLN A 459 14.37 -15.48 10.84
C GLN A 459 15.56 -16.31 10.35
N LEU A 460 15.87 -17.43 11.01
CA LEU A 460 16.92 -18.36 10.56
C LEU A 460 16.58 -18.96 9.18
N ALA A 461 15.32 -19.29 8.92
CA ALA A 461 14.87 -19.77 7.61
C ALA A 461 15.03 -18.69 6.53
N PHE A 462 14.73 -17.42 6.83
CA PHE A 462 15.02 -16.31 5.93
C PHE A 462 16.51 -16.24 5.56
N MET A 463 17.40 -16.22 6.56
CA MET A 463 18.86 -16.13 6.32
C MET A 463 19.39 -17.36 5.57
N LYS A 464 18.89 -18.57 5.91
CA LYS A 464 19.21 -19.79 5.17
C LYS A 464 18.75 -19.72 3.72
N ASN A 465 17.52 -19.25 3.48
CA ASN A 465 16.98 -19.07 2.13
C ASN A 465 17.77 -18.03 1.35
N ALA A 466 18.19 -16.93 1.98
CA ALA A 466 19.05 -15.93 1.36
C ALA A 466 20.39 -16.53 0.86
N CYS A 467 21.06 -17.38 1.67
CA CYS A 467 22.23 -18.13 1.21
C CYS A 467 21.88 -19.10 0.05
N ASP A 468 20.75 -19.80 0.16
CA ASP A 468 20.32 -20.79 -0.83
C ASP A 468 19.96 -20.20 -2.19
N VAL A 469 19.33 -19.01 -2.24
CA VAL A 469 18.92 -18.35 -3.49
C VAL A 469 20.05 -17.55 -4.12
N SER A 470 20.94 -16.97 -3.31
CA SER A 470 22.11 -16.23 -3.80
C SER A 470 23.24 -17.17 -4.23
N LYS A 471 23.26 -18.40 -3.72
CA LYS A 471 24.41 -19.33 -3.79
C LYS A 471 25.67 -18.71 -3.20
N GLN A 472 25.51 -17.85 -2.20
CA GLN A 472 26.58 -17.18 -1.49
C GLN A 472 26.47 -17.41 0.01
N ASP A 473 27.61 -17.49 0.68
CA ASP A 473 27.70 -17.53 2.14
C ASP A 473 27.58 -16.10 2.70
N LEU A 474 26.35 -15.71 3.04
CA LEU A 474 26.02 -14.39 3.60
C LEU A 474 26.19 -14.31 5.13
N THR A 475 26.80 -15.31 5.78
CA THR A 475 26.87 -15.34 7.25
C THR A 475 27.67 -14.20 7.84
N ASP A 476 28.76 -13.76 7.19
CA ASP A 476 29.54 -12.61 7.66
C ASP A 476 28.71 -11.32 7.64
N PHE A 477 27.88 -11.16 6.60
CA PHE A 477 26.91 -10.07 6.51
C PHE A 477 25.91 -10.17 7.67
N PHE A 478 25.24 -11.31 7.86
CA PHE A 478 24.25 -11.46 8.93
C PHE A 478 24.83 -11.30 10.34
N GLN A 479 26.07 -11.74 10.57
CA GLN A 479 26.75 -11.50 11.83
C GLN A 479 27.06 -10.02 12.04
N LYS A 480 27.54 -9.32 11.01
CA LYS A 480 27.86 -7.89 11.09
C LYS A 480 26.64 -7.00 11.26
N THR A 481 25.52 -7.34 10.64
CA THR A 481 24.25 -6.59 10.78
C THR A 481 23.49 -6.94 12.05
N GLY A 482 23.95 -7.93 12.82
CA GLY A 482 23.32 -8.39 14.05
C GLY A 482 22.11 -9.33 13.83
N MET A 483 21.82 -9.75 12.59
CA MET A 483 20.73 -10.68 12.27
C MET A 483 21.05 -12.11 12.70
N LEU A 484 22.32 -12.53 12.65
CA LEU A 484 22.80 -13.83 13.12
C LEU A 484 23.53 -13.67 14.46
N LYS A 485 22.76 -13.29 15.49
CA LYS A 485 23.24 -13.08 16.86
C LYS A 485 22.25 -13.69 17.85
N PRO A 486 22.71 -14.32 18.95
CA PRO A 486 21.81 -14.84 19.96
C PRO A 486 20.89 -13.76 20.52
N ILE A 487 19.65 -14.15 20.80
CA ILE A 487 18.63 -13.32 21.44
C ILE A 487 17.66 -14.23 22.19
N ASP A 488 17.17 -13.76 23.33
CA ASP A 488 16.06 -14.37 24.06
C ASP A 488 15.30 -13.28 24.80
N GLN A 489 14.44 -12.56 24.09
CA GLN A 489 13.75 -11.36 24.58
C GLN A 489 12.31 -11.31 24.11
N GLU A 490 11.44 -10.71 24.91
CA GLU A 490 10.10 -10.33 24.47
C GLU A 490 10.19 -9.07 23.61
N LEU A 491 9.60 -9.10 22.42
CA LEU A 491 9.63 -8.01 21.46
C LEU A 491 8.20 -7.63 21.05
N ASP A 492 8.02 -6.37 20.66
CA ASP A 492 6.74 -5.84 20.15
C ASP A 492 6.91 -5.21 18.75
N ASP A 493 5.86 -5.39 17.95
CA ASP A 493 5.52 -4.66 16.73
C ASP A 493 4.14 -5.16 16.26
N TYR A 494 3.08 -4.55 16.79
CA TYR A 494 1.66 -4.97 16.69
C TYR A 494 1.29 -6.28 17.37
N THR A 495 2.27 -7.10 17.76
CA THR A 495 2.06 -8.32 18.54
C THR A 495 3.30 -8.57 19.40
N CYS A 496 3.09 -8.82 20.69
CA CYS A 496 4.17 -9.19 21.60
C CYS A 496 4.45 -10.69 21.52
N ALA A 497 5.70 -11.09 21.31
CA ALA A 497 6.13 -12.48 21.40
C ALA A 497 7.60 -12.60 21.80
N ARG A 498 7.97 -13.75 22.36
CA ARG A 498 9.36 -14.04 22.74
C ARG A 498 10.15 -14.51 21.52
N MET A 499 11.20 -13.76 21.20
CA MET A 499 12.14 -14.05 20.12
C MET A 499 13.37 -14.75 20.67
N THR A 500 13.59 -16.00 20.25
CA THR A 500 14.71 -16.82 20.71
C THR A 500 15.54 -17.35 19.54
N ILE A 501 16.83 -17.02 19.50
CA ILE A 501 17.86 -17.62 18.65
C ILE A 501 19.05 -17.96 19.55
N THR A 502 19.51 -19.21 19.54
CA THR A 502 20.60 -19.68 20.40
C THR A 502 21.96 -19.57 19.70
N GLU A 503 23.05 -19.70 20.46
CA GLU A 503 24.39 -19.84 19.88
C GLU A 503 24.52 -21.07 18.97
N SER A 504 23.84 -22.17 19.33
CA SER A 504 23.83 -23.40 18.53
C SER A 504 23.18 -23.14 17.17
N ASP A 505 22.05 -22.43 17.15
CA ASP A 505 21.37 -22.05 15.91
C ASP A 505 22.29 -21.23 15.00
N CYS A 506 23.01 -20.26 15.58
CA CYS A 506 23.99 -19.46 14.84
C CYS A 506 25.11 -20.34 14.24
N LYS A 507 25.71 -21.22 15.04
CA LYS A 507 26.77 -22.15 14.59
C LYS A 507 26.27 -23.07 13.48
N ASN A 508 25.03 -23.57 13.58
CA ASN A 508 24.42 -24.45 12.59
C ASN A 508 24.22 -23.75 11.25
N LEU A 509 23.75 -22.50 11.25
CA LEU A 509 23.60 -21.73 10.02
C LEU A 509 24.96 -21.42 9.36
N ILE A 510 25.98 -21.07 10.16
CA ILE A 510 27.35 -20.85 9.67
C ILE A 510 27.88 -22.13 9.02
N ALA A 511 27.78 -23.27 9.70
CA ALA A 511 28.21 -24.55 9.15
C ALA A 511 27.48 -24.89 7.84
N TYR A 512 26.17 -24.65 7.78
CA TYR A 512 25.37 -24.89 6.58
C TYR A 512 25.80 -24.01 5.40
N ALA A 513 26.11 -22.73 5.62
CA ALA A 513 26.40 -21.77 4.56
C ALA A 513 27.78 -21.97 3.93
N ARG A 514 28.75 -22.58 4.63
CA ARG A 514 30.13 -22.84 4.14
C ARG A 514 30.23 -23.61 2.83
N LYS A 515 29.16 -24.28 2.39
CA LYS A 515 29.08 -24.92 1.08
C LYS A 515 29.05 -23.93 -0.10
N TYR A 516 28.75 -22.66 0.18
CA TYR A 516 28.71 -21.58 -0.80
C TYR A 516 29.97 -20.72 -0.71
N LYS A 517 30.30 -20.03 -1.82
CA LYS A 517 31.39 -19.06 -1.82
C LYS A 517 30.96 -17.79 -1.09
N LYS A 518 31.91 -17.10 -0.45
CA LYS A 518 31.65 -15.75 0.08
C LYS A 518 31.28 -14.78 -1.05
N PRO A 519 30.45 -13.76 -0.79
CA PRO A 519 30.18 -12.68 -1.73
C PRO A 519 31.47 -12.00 -2.18
N GLU A 520 31.43 -11.39 -3.36
CA GLU A 520 32.59 -10.68 -3.91
C GLU A 520 32.99 -9.48 -3.03
N SER A 521 31.99 -8.81 -2.41
CA SER A 521 32.23 -7.73 -1.47
C SER A 521 32.12 -8.26 -0.04
N PRO A 522 33.14 -8.07 0.82
CA PRO A 522 33.07 -8.42 2.23
C PRO A 522 32.33 -7.36 3.07
N VAL A 523 31.94 -6.23 2.48
CA VAL A 523 31.38 -5.05 3.18
C VAL A 523 30.01 -4.65 2.65
N ILE A 524 29.17 -5.60 2.24
CA ILE A 524 27.78 -5.34 1.81
C ILE A 524 27.01 -4.52 2.87
N TYR A 525 27.32 -4.68 4.15
CA TYR A 525 26.73 -3.92 5.25
C TYR A 525 27.07 -2.41 5.25
N TYR A 526 27.94 -1.93 4.35
CA TYR A 526 28.20 -0.51 4.08
C TYR A 526 27.53 0.02 2.82
N LEU A 527 26.93 -0.84 2.00
CA LEU A 527 26.29 -0.45 0.75
C LEU A 527 25.10 0.48 1.02
N SER A 528 24.94 1.51 0.19
CA SER A 528 23.79 2.42 0.18
C SER A 528 23.49 2.83 -1.26
N VAL A 529 22.36 3.50 -1.50
CA VAL A 529 22.05 4.06 -2.82
C VAL A 529 23.17 4.98 -3.32
N ASN A 530 23.82 5.74 -2.41
CA ASN A 530 24.91 6.67 -2.74
C ASN A 530 26.21 5.99 -3.18
N SER A 531 26.39 4.71 -2.87
CA SER A 531 27.61 3.95 -3.19
C SER A 531 27.39 2.80 -4.17
N VAL A 532 26.15 2.51 -4.58
CA VAL A 532 25.81 1.31 -5.36
C VAL A 532 26.58 1.18 -6.68
N GLU A 533 26.90 2.29 -7.34
CA GLU A 533 27.70 2.29 -8.57
C GLU A 533 29.15 1.84 -8.33
N ALA A 534 29.72 2.10 -7.15
CA ALA A 534 31.06 1.62 -6.80
C ALA A 534 31.07 0.08 -6.67
N TYR A 535 30.03 -0.49 -6.07
CA TYR A 535 29.87 -1.95 -5.96
C TYR A 535 29.60 -2.58 -7.33
N LYS A 536 28.68 -2.01 -8.12
CA LYS A 536 28.33 -2.47 -9.47
C LYS A 536 29.55 -2.56 -10.38
N ASN A 537 30.35 -1.49 -10.41
CA ASN A 537 31.46 -1.34 -11.35
C ASN A 537 32.83 -1.68 -10.74
N ARG A 538 32.88 -2.19 -9.50
CA ARG A 538 34.11 -2.56 -8.77
C ARG A 538 35.12 -1.41 -8.68
N LEU A 539 34.62 -0.19 -8.45
CA LEU A 539 35.45 1.01 -8.51
C LEU A 539 36.23 1.20 -7.21
N PRO A 540 37.57 1.22 -7.24
CA PRO A 540 38.36 1.50 -6.04
C PRO A 540 38.12 2.94 -5.58
N VAL A 541 38.29 3.17 -4.28
CA VAL A 541 38.35 4.52 -3.72
C VAL A 541 39.47 5.29 -4.40
N ARG A 542 39.18 6.52 -4.84
CA ARG A 542 40.17 7.47 -5.34
C ARG A 542 40.16 8.70 -4.46
N GLY A 543 41.34 9.22 -4.14
CA GLY A 543 41.54 10.38 -3.28
C GLY A 543 42.97 10.39 -2.76
N ALA A 544 43.45 11.57 -2.38
CA ALA A 544 44.75 11.74 -1.77
C ALA A 544 44.59 12.34 -0.38
N CYS A 545 45.30 11.77 0.60
CA CYS A 545 45.19 12.14 2.01
C CYS A 545 45.26 13.67 2.20
N ASN A 546 44.35 14.20 3.02
CA ASN A 546 44.16 15.61 3.34
C ASN A 546 43.77 16.53 2.17
N GLN A 547 43.55 16.02 0.95
CA GLN A 547 43.05 16.82 -0.17
C GLN A 547 41.51 16.84 -0.22
N GLY A 548 40.94 18.00 -0.57
CA GLY A 548 39.49 18.16 -0.72
C GLY A 548 38.72 18.04 0.61
N ILE A 549 39.35 18.39 1.73
CA ILE A 549 38.75 18.28 3.06
C ILE A 549 38.75 19.65 3.74
N THR A 550 37.55 20.10 4.14
CA THR A 550 37.36 21.33 4.90
C THR A 550 37.12 20.98 6.36
N GLU A 551 37.89 21.59 7.27
CA GLU A 551 37.69 21.44 8.71
C GLU A 551 36.60 22.38 9.22
N GLN A 552 35.66 21.84 9.99
CA GLN A 552 34.61 22.64 10.62
C GLN A 552 34.34 22.13 12.04
N GLY A 553 35.06 22.68 13.02
CA GLY A 553 34.98 22.24 14.41
C GLY A 553 35.26 20.74 14.54
N ASN A 554 34.31 20.00 15.14
CA ASN A 554 34.36 18.55 15.29
C ASN A 554 33.88 17.78 14.04
N ARG A 555 33.95 18.37 12.85
CA ARG A 555 33.54 17.75 11.58
C ARG A 555 34.58 17.98 10.49
N ARG A 556 34.57 17.09 9.51
CA ARG A 556 35.35 17.19 8.27
C ARG A 556 34.38 17.07 7.10
N ILE A 557 34.34 18.08 6.24
CA ILE A 557 33.56 18.05 5.00
C ILE A 557 34.47 17.53 3.90
N ILE A 558 34.19 16.35 3.39
CA ILE A 558 34.99 15.67 2.37
C ILE A 558 34.33 15.87 1.01
N SER A 559 35.03 16.48 0.06
CA SER A 559 34.56 16.69 -1.32
C SER A 559 34.67 15.42 -2.16
N HIS A 560 33.60 15.08 -2.88
CA HIS A 560 33.58 13.93 -3.79
C HIS A 560 34.19 14.23 -5.18
N ASP A 561 34.56 15.48 -5.47
CA ASP A 561 35.39 15.79 -6.63
C ASP A 561 36.79 15.16 -6.49
N VAL A 562 37.26 15.07 -5.24
CA VAL A 562 38.54 14.44 -4.87
C VAL A 562 38.32 13.00 -4.41
N TRP A 563 37.40 12.77 -3.47
CA TRP A 563 37.15 11.47 -2.86
C TRP A 563 36.02 10.71 -3.55
N LYS A 564 36.36 9.84 -4.49
CA LYS A 564 35.40 9.07 -5.31
C LYS A 564 35.26 7.63 -4.83
N ASN A 565 34.08 7.06 -5.04
CA ASN A 565 33.77 5.63 -4.88
C ASN A 565 33.92 5.09 -3.44
N ALA A 566 33.87 5.94 -2.42
CA ALA A 566 33.77 5.50 -1.04
C ALA A 566 32.38 4.93 -0.76
N ALA A 567 32.31 3.83 -0.03
CA ALA A 567 31.05 3.31 0.52
C ALA A 567 30.67 4.05 1.81
N VAL A 568 31.65 4.22 2.69
CA VAL A 568 31.54 4.94 3.96
C VAL A 568 32.88 5.60 4.28
N PHE A 569 32.86 6.49 5.28
CA PHE A 569 34.04 6.98 5.97
C PHE A 569 34.04 6.47 7.42
N GLU A 570 35.14 5.85 7.83
CA GLU A 570 35.38 5.35 9.19
C GLU A 570 36.27 6.37 9.94
N THR A 571 35.81 6.88 11.09
CA THR A 571 36.61 7.74 11.97
C THR A 571 37.23 6.93 13.09
N TYR A 572 38.51 7.15 13.37
CA TYR A 572 39.28 6.40 14.36
C TYR A 572 39.90 7.29 15.43
N LYS A 573 39.92 6.79 16.67
CA LYS A 573 40.80 7.23 17.76
C LYS A 573 41.88 6.16 17.95
N ASP A 574 43.10 6.49 17.54
CA ASP A 574 44.20 5.52 17.43
C ASP A 574 43.77 4.25 16.67
N LYS A 575 43.74 3.09 17.32
CA LYS A 575 43.33 1.81 16.69
C LYS A 575 41.83 1.55 16.76
N GLU A 576 41.09 2.30 17.58
CA GLU A 576 39.65 2.12 17.80
C GLU A 576 38.84 2.89 16.76
N MET A 577 37.91 2.21 16.08
CA MET A 577 36.91 2.88 15.25
C MET A 577 35.85 3.47 16.17
N VAL A 578 35.55 4.76 16.02
CA VAL A 578 34.61 5.48 16.90
C VAL A 578 33.39 6.01 16.16
N ARG A 579 33.46 6.09 14.82
CA ARG A 579 32.32 6.49 13.98
C ARG A 579 32.37 5.82 12.62
N ILE A 580 31.19 5.57 12.06
CA ILE A 580 31.00 5.21 10.65
C ILE A 580 30.00 6.21 10.06
N THR A 581 30.32 6.78 8.90
CA THR A 581 29.49 7.78 8.22
C THR A 581 29.18 7.33 6.80
N MET A 582 27.89 7.27 6.47
CA MET A 582 27.42 7.00 5.12
C MET A 582 27.95 8.06 4.15
N VAL A 583 28.45 7.64 2.99
CA VAL A 583 28.78 8.58 1.91
C VAL A 583 27.55 9.41 1.52
N GLY A 584 27.72 10.72 1.38
CA GLY A 584 26.63 11.68 1.13
C GLY A 584 25.95 12.21 2.39
N THR A 585 26.45 11.90 3.60
CA THR A 585 25.87 12.45 4.84
C THR A 585 25.89 13.98 4.82
N ASP A 586 24.72 14.57 5.10
CA ASP A 586 24.44 16.01 5.03
C ASP A 586 24.63 16.66 3.64
N SER A 587 24.61 15.86 2.57
CA SER A 587 24.71 16.32 1.17
C SER A 587 23.52 15.80 0.33
N LYS A 588 22.71 16.71 -0.20
CA LYS A 588 21.48 16.36 -0.95
C LYS A 588 21.76 15.72 -2.31
N ASP A 589 22.85 16.12 -2.95
CA ASP A 589 23.27 15.69 -4.29
C ASP A 589 24.45 14.71 -4.25
N ASN A 590 24.83 14.26 -3.06
CA ASN A 590 25.98 13.38 -2.85
C ASN A 590 27.29 13.95 -3.43
N SER A 591 27.46 15.28 -3.41
CA SER A 591 28.69 15.99 -3.82
C SER A 591 29.77 16.04 -2.73
N SER A 592 29.38 15.79 -1.47
CA SER A 592 30.27 15.79 -0.32
C SER A 592 29.78 14.86 0.79
N THR A 593 30.62 14.63 1.79
CA THR A 593 30.22 13.97 3.04
C THR A 593 30.68 14.77 4.24
N THR A 594 29.75 15.11 5.12
CA THR A 594 30.05 15.67 6.44
C THR A 594 30.33 14.55 7.44
N VAL A 595 31.60 14.34 7.76
CA VAL A 595 32.07 13.28 8.67
C VAL A 595 32.28 13.83 10.07
N PRO A 596 31.64 13.27 11.11
CA PRO A 596 31.97 13.57 12.51
C PRO A 596 33.41 13.17 12.84
N TYR A 597 34.10 14.10 13.50
CA TYR A 597 35.47 14.00 13.96
C TYR A 597 35.53 14.44 15.43
N PRO A 598 35.02 13.62 16.36
CA PRO A 598 34.97 13.95 17.79
C PRO A 598 36.36 14.16 18.36
N GLU A 599 36.44 14.85 19.51
CA GLU A 599 37.69 15.12 20.20
C GLU A 599 38.49 13.83 20.46
N GLY A 600 39.80 13.90 20.21
CA GLY A 600 40.70 12.74 20.29
C GLY A 600 40.70 11.85 19.03
N SER A 601 39.90 12.15 18.00
CA SER A 601 40.02 11.45 16.72
C SER A 601 41.38 11.71 16.06
N THR A 602 41.91 10.69 15.41
CA THR A 602 43.27 10.66 14.83
C THR A 602 43.28 10.57 13.31
N ARG A 603 42.27 9.92 12.72
CA ARG A 603 42.14 9.80 11.27
C ARG A 603 40.72 9.50 10.81
N ILE A 604 40.50 9.74 9.52
CA ILE A 604 39.35 9.24 8.76
C ILE A 604 39.89 8.33 7.65
N GLU A 605 39.26 7.16 7.47
CA GLU A 605 39.55 6.25 6.36
C GLU A 605 38.33 6.09 5.45
N ALA A 606 38.52 6.26 4.15
CA ALA A 606 37.52 5.98 3.14
C ALA A 606 37.54 4.48 2.80
N VAL A 607 36.38 3.82 2.83
CA VAL A 607 36.26 2.37 2.61
C VAL A 607 35.75 2.10 1.19
N SER A 608 36.46 1.25 0.45
CA SER A 608 36.03 0.80 -0.88
C SER A 608 35.07 -0.39 -0.83
N TRP A 609 34.44 -0.70 -1.96
CA TRP A 609 33.48 -1.81 -2.11
C TRP A 609 34.09 -3.18 -1.74
N ASP A 610 35.41 -3.34 -1.84
CA ASP A 610 36.14 -4.57 -1.49
C ASP A 610 36.65 -4.56 -0.04
N GLY A 611 36.31 -3.53 0.73
CA GLY A 611 36.74 -3.36 2.12
C GLY A 611 38.15 -2.78 2.29
N LYS A 612 38.83 -2.34 1.23
CA LYS A 612 40.11 -1.62 1.38
C LYS A 612 39.90 -0.24 1.98
N ARG A 613 40.77 0.14 2.91
CA ARG A 613 40.77 1.45 3.58
C ARG A 613 41.86 2.34 3.02
N THR A 614 41.48 3.52 2.53
CA THR A 614 42.38 4.58 2.08
C THR A 614 42.35 5.73 3.08
N LEU A 615 43.52 6.16 3.57
CA LEU A 615 43.62 7.26 4.54
C LEU A 615 43.13 8.56 3.91
N ALA A 616 42.02 9.10 4.42
CA ALA A 616 41.41 10.32 3.92
C ALA A 616 41.91 11.57 4.62
N TYR A 617 41.98 11.53 5.95
CA TYR A 617 42.39 12.66 6.77
C TYR A 617 43.20 12.18 7.97
N GLY A 618 44.14 12.99 8.44
CA GLY A 618 44.91 12.72 9.66
C GLY A 618 46.09 11.79 9.42
N LYS A 619 46.45 10.99 10.44
CA LYS A 619 47.62 10.11 10.39
C LYS A 619 47.32 8.74 10.99
N ARG A 620 47.89 7.69 10.40
CA ARG A 620 47.89 6.34 11.01
C ARG A 620 48.86 6.33 12.19
N PRO A 621 48.56 5.58 13.27
CA PRO A 621 49.54 5.34 14.33
C PRO A 621 50.79 4.69 13.73
N ALA A 622 51.97 5.00 14.29
CA ALA A 622 53.20 4.29 13.94
C ALA A 622 53.01 2.78 14.17
N LYS A 623 53.60 1.97 13.28
CA LYS A 623 53.45 0.51 13.31
C LYS A 623 53.99 -0.10 14.60
#